data_AF-A0A2D7A405-F1
#
_entry.id   AF-A0A2D7A405-F1
#
_cell.length_a   1.000
_cell.length_b   1.000
_cell.length_c   1.000
_cell.angle_alpha   90.00
_cell.angle_beta   90.00
_cell.angle_gamma   90.00
#
_symmetry.space_group_name_H-M   'P 1'
#
loop_
_entity.id
_entity.type
_entity.pdbx_description
1 polymer ?
#
loop_
_entity_poly.entity_id
_entity_poly.type
_entity_poly.pdbx_seq_one_letter_code
_entity_poly.pdbx_strand_id
1 'polypeptide(L)'
;MKKLVSFLKMEFLIKEDSFKNWRMILFFSILALVMISSGHSADNKIFKIASLNQNIKALKSEFIEQRKFLRDLKMESNIIKKLSDKGLVSSTKQPFKIVIIK
;
A
#
# COMPACT_ATOMS: atom_id res chain seq x y z
N MET A 1 32.43 45.50 -7.46
CA MET A 1 31.49 45.61 -8.61
C MET A 1 31.98 44.91 -9.88
N LYS A 2 33.22 45.11 -10.34
CA LYS A 2 33.75 44.50 -11.58
C LYS A 2 33.62 42.96 -11.66
N LYS A 3 33.84 42.24 -10.56
CA LYS A 3 33.70 40.75 -10.48
C LYS A 3 32.25 40.24 -10.65
N LEU A 4 31.26 40.99 -10.17
CA LEU A 4 29.85 40.65 -10.37
C LEU A 4 29.44 40.88 -11.82
N VAL A 5 29.91 41.99 -12.40
CA VAL A 5 29.68 42.31 -13.80
C VAL A 5 30.33 41.28 -14.73
N SER A 6 31.55 40.80 -14.44
CA SER A 6 32.19 39.74 -15.23
C SER A 6 31.48 38.38 -15.12
N PHE A 7 30.93 38.06 -13.94
CA PHE A 7 30.12 36.86 -13.75
C PHE A 7 28.81 36.92 -14.54
N LEU A 8 28.10 38.06 -14.48
CA LEU A 8 26.88 38.31 -15.25
C LEU A 8 27.13 38.35 -16.77
N LYS A 9 28.29 38.84 -17.20
CA LYS A 9 28.74 38.82 -18.60
C LYS A 9 29.22 37.44 -19.06
N MET A 10 29.12 36.41 -18.23
CA MET A 10 29.52 35.04 -18.56
C MET A 10 30.99 34.90 -18.98
N GLU A 11 31.88 35.80 -18.54
CA GLU A 11 33.32 35.73 -18.87
C GLU A 11 33.97 34.42 -18.41
N PHE A 12 33.41 33.77 -17.39
CA PHE A 12 33.80 32.43 -16.91
C PHE A 12 33.66 31.33 -17.96
N LEU A 13 32.77 31.50 -18.95
CA LEU A 13 32.49 30.53 -20.00
C LEU A 13 33.30 30.76 -21.29
N ILE A 14 33.92 31.94 -21.44
CA ILE A 14 34.51 32.40 -22.71
C ILE A 14 36.03 32.59 -22.60
N LYS A 15 36.59 32.72 -21.39
CA LYS A 15 38.05 32.83 -21.19
C LYS A 15 38.81 31.57 -21.64
N GLU A 16 40.11 31.74 -21.90
CA GLU A 16 41.02 30.71 -22.43
C GLU A 16 41.05 29.40 -21.59
N ASP A 17 40.74 29.46 -20.29
CA ASP A 17 40.63 28.29 -19.37
C ASP A 17 39.19 27.78 -19.12
N SER A 18 38.22 28.17 -19.96
CA SER A 18 36.79 27.88 -19.77
C SER A 18 36.39 26.40 -19.91
N PHE A 19 37.26 25.54 -20.46
CA PHE A 19 36.97 24.12 -20.66
C PHE A 19 36.61 23.38 -19.36
N LYS A 20 37.29 23.70 -18.25
CA LYS A 20 37.00 23.11 -16.93
C LYS A 20 35.58 23.45 -16.45
N ASN A 21 35.11 24.63 -16.80
CA ASN A 21 33.83 25.18 -16.38
C ASN A 21 32.67 24.56 -17.16
N TRP A 22 32.86 24.39 -18.48
CA TRP A 22 31.94 23.65 -19.34
C TRP A 22 31.75 22.20 -18.88
N ARG A 23 32.85 21.51 -18.53
CA ARG A 23 32.76 20.14 -17.97
C ARG A 23 31.96 20.09 -16.67
N MET A 24 32.12 21.09 -15.80
CA MET A 24 31.37 21.18 -14.55
C MET A 24 29.87 21.45 -14.79
N ILE A 25 29.53 22.31 -15.73
CA ILE A 25 28.13 22.59 -16.10
C ILE A 25 27.47 21.34 -16.70
N LEU A 26 28.15 20.65 -17.61
CA LEU A 26 27.66 19.38 -18.16
C LEU A 26 27.45 18.34 -17.06
N PHE A 27 28.38 18.25 -16.11
CA PHE A 27 28.24 17.35 -14.96
C PHE A 27 26.96 17.65 -14.15
N PHE A 28 26.74 18.90 -13.76
CA PHE A 28 25.54 19.28 -13.01
C PHE A 28 24.25 19.12 -13.82
N SER A 29 24.29 19.39 -15.13
CA SER A 29 23.15 19.19 -16.02
C SER A 29 22.75 17.71 -16.09
N ILE A 30 23.73 16.81 -16.28
CA ILE A 30 23.49 15.35 -16.28
C ILE A 30 22.99 14.90 -14.92
N LEU A 31 23.59 15.38 -13.83
CA LEU A 31 23.19 15.04 -12.48
C LEU A 31 21.73 15.48 -12.19
N ALA A 32 21.35 16.68 -12.64
CA ALA A 32 19.98 17.17 -12.52
C ALA A 32 18.99 16.28 -13.31
N LEU A 33 19.33 15.88 -14.53
CA LEU A 33 18.51 14.96 -15.32
C LEU A 33 18.34 13.61 -14.62
N VAL A 34 19.41 13.05 -14.05
CA VAL A 34 19.36 11.80 -13.27
C VAL A 34 18.45 11.95 -12.05
N MET A 35 18.56 13.06 -11.30
CA MET A 35 17.72 13.33 -10.14
C MET A 35 16.24 13.44 -10.51
N ILE A 36 15.91 14.18 -11.57
CA ILE A 36 14.52 14.36 -12.04
C ILE A 36 13.95 13.00 -12.46
N SER A 37 14.70 12.22 -13.25
CA SER A 37 14.29 10.90 -13.70
C SER A 37 14.07 9.93 -12.52
N SER A 38 15.00 9.92 -11.57
CA SER A 38 14.90 9.09 -10.36
C SER A 38 13.70 9.48 -9.50
N GLY A 39 13.44 10.78 -9.33
CA GLY A 39 12.29 11.29 -8.59
C GLY A 39 10.98 10.82 -9.20
N HIS A 40 10.83 10.98 -10.52
CA HIS A 40 9.62 10.55 -11.21
C HIS A 40 9.39 9.02 -11.13
N SER A 41 10.46 8.22 -11.19
CA SER A 41 10.37 6.76 -10.99
C SER A 41 9.94 6.40 -9.56
N ALA A 42 10.41 7.13 -8.55
CA ALA A 42 9.99 6.95 -7.17
C ALA A 42 8.51 7.29 -6.99
N ASP A 43 8.05 8.41 -7.54
CA ASP A 43 6.65 8.84 -7.48
C ASP A 43 5.72 7.78 -8.08
N ASN A 44 6.06 7.27 -9.26
CA ASN A 44 5.28 6.21 -9.93
C ASN A 44 5.17 4.94 -9.07
N LYS A 45 6.24 4.58 -8.35
CA LYS A 45 6.21 3.45 -7.40
C LYS A 45 5.30 3.75 -6.22
N ILE A 46 5.34 4.97 -5.67
CA ILE A 46 4.48 5.38 -4.56
C ILE A 46 3.00 5.30 -4.95
N PHE A 47 2.63 5.82 -6.13
CA PHE A 47 1.26 5.69 -6.62
C PHE A 47 0.82 4.23 -6.79
N LYS A 48 1.69 3.37 -7.31
CA LYS A 48 1.42 1.93 -7.42
C LYS A 48 1.27 1.26 -6.04
N ILE A 49 2.06 1.64 -5.06
CA ILE A 49 1.93 1.13 -3.68
C ILE A 49 0.59 1.56 -3.08
N ALA A 50 0.19 2.82 -3.30
CA ALA A 50 -1.09 3.33 -2.81
C ALA A 50 -2.28 2.56 -3.42
N SER A 51 -2.27 2.29 -4.73
CA SER A 51 -3.34 1.52 -5.38
C SER A 51 -3.39 0.06 -4.90
N LEU A 52 -2.23 -0.59 -4.75
CA LEU A 52 -2.14 -1.94 -4.19
C LEU A 52 -2.66 -2.00 -2.74
N ASN A 53 -2.35 -1.01 -1.92
CA ASN A 53 -2.86 -0.93 -0.55
C ASN A 53 -4.39 -0.76 -0.51
N GLN A 54 -4.97 0.01 -1.42
CA GLN A 54 -6.42 0.10 -1.55
C GLN A 54 -7.03 -1.26 -1.88
N ASN A 55 -6.44 -2.02 -2.80
CA ASN A 55 -6.91 -3.36 -3.15
C ASN A 55 -6.83 -4.32 -1.95
N ILE A 56 -5.71 -4.31 -1.21
CA ILE A 56 -5.55 -5.13 0.00
C ILE A 56 -6.64 -4.78 1.03
N LYS A 57 -6.92 -3.48 1.21
CA LYS A 57 -7.96 -3.04 2.14
C LYS A 57 -9.35 -3.51 1.71
N ALA A 58 -9.66 -3.46 0.41
CA ALA A 58 -10.92 -3.95 -0.14
C ALA A 58 -11.08 -5.47 0.08
N LEU A 59 -10.07 -6.27 -0.29
CA LEU A 59 -10.05 -7.72 -0.07
C LEU A 59 -10.21 -8.09 1.41
N LYS A 60 -9.53 -7.36 2.30
CA LYS A 60 -9.65 -7.58 3.74
C LYS A 60 -11.04 -7.25 4.27
N SER A 61 -11.67 -6.20 3.73
CA SER A 61 -13.05 -5.85 4.07
C SER A 61 -14.02 -6.96 3.67
N GLU A 62 -13.90 -7.45 2.43
CA GLU A 62 -14.70 -8.56 1.91
C GLU A 62 -14.52 -9.83 2.75
N PHE A 63 -13.29 -10.19 3.10
CA PHE A 63 -13.01 -11.34 3.94
C PHE A 63 -13.68 -11.23 5.33
N ILE A 64 -13.64 -10.04 5.95
CA ILE A 64 -14.28 -9.81 7.25
C ILE A 64 -15.80 -9.96 7.14
N GLU A 65 -16.40 -9.43 6.08
CA GLU A 65 -17.83 -9.53 5.81
C GLU A 65 -18.25 -11.00 5.63
N GLN A 66 -17.57 -11.74 4.76
CA GLN A 66 -17.84 -13.17 4.54
C GLN A 66 -17.67 -13.99 5.82
N ARG A 67 -16.59 -13.74 6.58
CA ARG A 67 -16.37 -14.41 7.87
C ARG A 67 -17.50 -14.12 8.86
N LYS A 68 -17.96 -12.86 8.93
CA LYS A 68 -19.10 -12.47 9.78
C LYS A 68 -20.37 -13.22 9.35
N PHE A 69 -20.66 -13.25 8.05
CA PHE A 69 -21.80 -13.98 7.49
C PHE A 69 -21.78 -15.47 7.89
N LEU A 70 -20.63 -16.15 7.72
CA LEU A 70 -20.49 -17.55 8.13
C LEU A 70 -20.66 -17.76 9.63
N ARG A 71 -20.13 -16.84 10.44
CA ARG A 71 -20.31 -16.88 11.90
C ARG A 71 -21.79 -16.78 12.26
N ASP A 72 -22.50 -15.84 11.65
CA ASP A 72 -23.90 -15.60 11.92
C ASP A 72 -24.75 -16.80 11.47
N LEU A 73 -24.38 -17.50 10.39
CA LEU A 73 -25.01 -18.77 9.99
C LEU A 73 -24.77 -19.91 11.00
N LYS A 74 -23.56 -20.01 11.57
CA LYS A 74 -23.20 -21.05 12.55
C LYS A 74 -23.76 -20.77 13.95
N MET A 75 -24.21 -19.54 14.21
CA MET A 75 -24.66 -19.13 15.53
C MET A 75 -25.85 -19.98 16.00
N GLU A 76 -25.71 -20.61 17.17
CA GLU A 76 -26.71 -21.55 17.70
C GLU A 76 -28.09 -20.92 17.82
N SER A 77 -28.18 -19.68 18.31
CA SER A 77 -29.45 -18.96 18.40
C SER A 77 -30.12 -18.70 17.05
N ASN A 78 -29.35 -18.47 15.98
CA ASN A 78 -29.89 -18.37 14.62
C ASN A 78 -30.36 -19.73 14.08
N ILE A 79 -29.64 -20.80 14.40
CA ILE A 79 -30.02 -22.17 14.03
C ILE A 79 -31.32 -22.55 14.75
N ILE A 80 -31.40 -22.38 16.07
CA ILE A 80 -32.61 -22.66 16.88
C ILE A 80 -33.79 -21.84 16.35
N LYS A 81 -33.60 -20.54 16.08
CA LYS A 81 -34.67 -19.67 15.57
C LYS A 81 -35.20 -20.10 14.19
N LYS A 82 -34.35 -20.69 13.32
CA LYS A 82 -34.82 -21.24 12.04
C LYS A 82 -35.47 -22.61 12.18
N LEU A 83 -35.03 -23.41 13.15
CA LEU A 83 -35.54 -24.76 13.37
C LEU A 83 -36.77 -24.80 14.30
N SER A 84 -37.09 -23.70 14.99
CA SER A 84 -38.30 -23.58 15.82
C SER A 84 -39.58 -23.77 15.02
N ASP A 85 -39.60 -23.30 13.76
CA ASP A 85 -40.75 -23.48 12.85
C ASP A 85 -40.98 -24.95 12.49
N LYS A 86 -39.95 -25.79 12.65
CA LYS A 86 -40.00 -27.26 12.48
C LYS A 86 -40.22 -27.99 13.81
N GLY A 87 -40.44 -27.27 14.92
CA GLY A 87 -40.67 -27.85 16.25
C GLY A 87 -39.42 -28.35 16.98
N LEU A 88 -38.22 -28.02 16.48
CA LEU A 88 -36.96 -28.42 17.12
C LEU A 88 -36.52 -27.39 18.16
N VAL A 89 -36.07 -27.87 19.32
CA VAL A 89 -35.65 -27.06 20.47
C VAL A 89 -34.30 -27.52 21.01
N SER A 90 -33.49 -26.61 21.55
CA SER A 90 -32.23 -26.99 22.20
C SER A 90 -32.50 -27.76 23.49
N SER A 91 -31.72 -28.81 23.72
CA SER A 91 -31.79 -29.59 24.95
C SER A 91 -31.20 -28.79 26.10
N THR A 92 -32.00 -28.57 27.15
CA THR A 92 -31.54 -28.01 28.42
C THR A 92 -30.83 -29.05 29.30
N LYS A 93 -30.95 -30.34 28.99
CA LYS A 93 -30.31 -31.44 29.71
C LYS A 93 -29.04 -31.90 28.99
N GLN A 94 -28.01 -32.20 29.76
CA GLN A 94 -26.76 -32.74 29.23
C GLN A 94 -26.99 -34.12 28.58
N PRO A 95 -26.29 -34.45 27.48
CA PRO A 95 -26.35 -35.79 26.89
C PRO A 95 -25.69 -36.82 27.82
N PHE A 96 -26.27 -38.02 27.86
CA PHE A 96 -25.71 -39.14 28.61
C PHE A 96 -24.69 -39.88 27.74
N LYS A 97 -23.48 -40.11 28.27
CA LYS A 97 -22.49 -40.97 27.62
C LYS A 97 -22.87 -42.43 27.83
N ILE A 98 -23.32 -43.08 26.77
CA ILE A 98 -23.57 -44.53 26.79
C ILE A 98 -22.21 -45.23 26.64
N VAL A 99 -21.79 -45.97 27.67
CA VAL A 99 -20.60 -46.82 27.62
C VAL A 99 -21.10 -48.27 27.58
N ILE A 100 -20.84 -48.96 26.47
CA ILE A 100 -21.12 -50.40 26.35
C ILE A 100 -19.95 -51.13 27.02
N ILE A 101 -20.21 -51.71 28.18
CA ILE A 101 -19.25 -52.59 28.86
C ILE A 101 -19.44 -53.97 28.24
N LYS A 102 -18.35 -54.54 27.72
CA LYS A 102 -18.32 -55.87 27.12
C LYS A 102 -18.15 -56.94 28.19
#